data_AF-A0A0S8JAS6-F1
#
_entry.id   AF-A0A0S8JAS6-F1
#
_cell.length_a   1.000
_cell.length_b   1.000
_cell.length_c   1.000
_cell.angle_alpha   90.00
_cell.angle_beta   90.00
_cell.angle_gamma   90.00
#
_symmetry.space_group_name_H-M   'P 1'
#
loop_
_entity.id
_entity.type
_entity.pdbx_description
1 polymer ?
#
loop_
_entity_poly.entity_id
_entity_poly.type
_entity_poly.pdbx_seq_one_letter_code
_entity_poly.pdbx_strand_id
1 'polypeptide(L)'
;YAGISNYRFHEAHRQTGITLEQWERGKRALIAKKLLNRAGAATNDGRNVEVADLYCLAKEEPKDEPAEEVAKPQEQATLLVNECRNRHELRFPNIPPTWVRKGLKERDWRWDRDNRCWHIRRGAFREQTAVGFAYQFVKKQEAAA
;
A
#
# COMPACT_ATOMS: atom_id res chain seq x y z
N TYR A 1 23.80 16.85 -10.32
CA TYR A 1 25.19 17.18 -10.67
C TYR A 1 25.35 17.04 -12.16
N ALA A 2 25.81 18.09 -12.85
CA ALA A 2 26.17 18.06 -14.27
C ALA A 2 25.15 17.43 -15.25
N GLY A 3 23.84 17.59 -15.00
CA GLY A 3 22.79 17.03 -15.86
C GLY A 3 22.58 15.51 -15.81
N ILE A 4 23.39 14.78 -15.02
CA ILE A 4 23.26 13.33 -14.87
C ILE A 4 22.20 13.03 -13.81
N SER A 5 21.05 12.51 -14.25
CA SER A 5 20.03 11.95 -13.35
C SER A 5 20.63 10.77 -12.60
N ASN A 6 20.31 10.65 -11.31
CA ASN A 6 20.83 9.56 -10.45
C ASN A 6 22.37 9.43 -10.40
N TYR A 7 23.11 10.54 -10.50
CA TYR A 7 24.58 10.55 -10.41
C TYR A 7 25.15 9.71 -9.24
N ARG A 8 24.52 9.75 -8.06
CA ARG A 8 24.96 8.96 -6.88
C ARG A 8 24.89 7.45 -7.11
N PHE A 9 23.90 6.98 -7.87
CA PHE A 9 23.82 5.57 -8.26
C PHE A 9 24.98 5.20 -9.17
N HIS A 10 25.26 6.02 -10.20
CA HIS A 10 26.32 5.74 -11.16
C HIS A 10 27.70 5.66 -10.50
N GLU A 11 27.99 6.55 -9.55
CA GLU A 11 29.22 6.48 -8.75
C GLU A 11 29.27 5.21 -7.89
N ALA A 12 28.19 4.89 -7.17
CA ALA A 12 28.14 3.69 -6.34
C ALA A 12 28.26 2.40 -7.17
N HIS A 13 27.60 2.34 -8.33
CA HIS A 13 27.68 1.24 -9.27
C HIS A 13 29.11 1.05 -9.78
N ARG A 14 29.80 2.14 -10.13
CA ARG A 14 31.21 2.10 -10.55
C ARG A 14 32.13 1.57 -9.45
N GLN A 15 31.91 1.96 -8.19
CA GLN A 15 32.79 1.59 -7.07
C GLN A 15 32.52 0.19 -6.50
N THR A 16 31.26 -0.22 -6.46
CA THR A 16 30.82 -1.44 -5.72
C THR A 16 30.18 -2.49 -6.61
N GLY A 17 29.87 -2.16 -7.86
CA GLY A 17 29.11 -3.03 -8.76
C GLY A 17 27.62 -3.15 -8.43
N ILE A 18 27.11 -2.39 -7.44
CA ILE A 18 25.72 -2.49 -6.99
C ILE A 18 24.73 -2.25 -8.13
N THR A 19 23.75 -3.13 -8.29
CA THR A 19 22.73 -2.97 -9.34
C THR A 19 21.72 -1.88 -8.98
N LEU A 20 21.00 -1.35 -9.97
CA LEU A 20 19.97 -0.33 -9.73
C LEU A 20 18.88 -0.88 -8.79
N GLU A 21 18.53 -2.14 -8.94
CA GLU A 21 17.56 -2.81 -8.07
C GLU A 21 18.04 -2.86 -6.62
N GLN A 22 19.26 -3.30 -6.39
CA GLN A 22 19.86 -3.35 -5.05
C GLN A 22 19.94 -1.94 -4.43
N TRP A 23 20.27 -0.94 -5.24
CA TRP A 23 20.32 0.47 -4.84
C TRP A 23 18.95 1.04 -4.45
N GLU A 24 17.92 0.80 -5.26
CA GLU A 24 16.55 1.23 -4.93
C GLU A 24 15.99 0.46 -3.73
N ARG A 25 16.32 -0.83 -3.59
CA ARG A 25 15.95 -1.65 -2.42
C ARG A 25 16.57 -1.09 -1.13
N GLY A 26 17.87 -0.79 -1.14
CA GLY A 26 18.55 -0.16 -0.01
C GLY A 26 17.95 1.21 0.34
N LYS A 27 17.66 2.03 -0.68
CA LYS A 27 16.97 3.31 -0.46
C LYS A 27 15.59 3.15 0.19
N ARG A 28 14.78 2.20 -0.28
CA ARG A 28 13.46 1.94 0.34
C ARG A 28 13.59 1.51 1.80
N ALA A 29 14.55 0.65 2.12
CA ALA A 29 14.82 0.22 3.49
C ALA A 29 15.18 1.42 4.40
N LEU A 30 16.06 2.30 3.92
CA LEU A 30 16.45 3.50 4.67
C LEU A 30 15.31 4.52 4.82
N ILE A 31 14.43 4.64 3.81
CA ILE A 31 13.22 5.47 3.91
C ILE A 31 12.23 4.89 4.92
N ALA A 32 12.02 3.57 4.90
CA ALA A 32 11.14 2.89 5.86
C ALA A 32 11.61 3.09 7.31
N LYS A 33 12.94 3.08 7.51
CA LYS A 33 13.58 3.35 8.81
C LYS A 33 13.69 4.86 9.14
N LYS A 34 13.09 5.74 8.34
CA LYS A 34 13.11 7.21 8.48
C LYS A 34 14.51 7.85 8.49
N LEU A 35 15.53 7.12 8.02
CA LEU A 35 16.91 7.61 7.89
C LEU A 35 17.08 8.46 6.62
N LEU A 36 16.28 8.17 5.59
CA LEU A 36 16.13 9.01 4.41
C LEU A 36 14.69 9.54 4.34
N ASN A 37 14.52 10.75 3.82
CA ASN A 37 13.21 11.28 3.47
C ASN A 37 12.71 10.70 2.12
N ARG A 38 11.46 10.98 1.74
CA ARG A 38 10.86 10.49 0.49
C ARG A 38 11.61 10.94 -0.78
N ALA A 39 12.38 12.02 -0.71
CA ALA A 39 13.23 12.50 -1.79
C ALA A 39 14.64 11.88 -1.78
N GLY A 40 14.95 10.98 -0.84
CA GLY A 40 16.24 10.32 -0.71
C GLY A 40 17.33 11.16 -0.05
N ALA A 41 16.98 12.23 0.66
CA ALA A 41 17.92 13.02 1.45
C ALA A 41 17.97 12.52 2.91
N ALA A 42 19.16 12.55 3.52
CA ALA A 42 19.35 12.15 4.91
C ALA A 42 18.58 13.05 5.87
N THR A 43 17.79 12.44 6.76
CA THR A 43 17.11 13.10 7.87
C THR A 43 18.10 13.39 9.00
N ASN A 44 17.68 14.15 10.02
CA ASN A 44 18.52 14.37 11.19
C ASN A 44 18.86 13.04 11.89
N ASP A 45 17.88 12.14 11.99
CA ASP A 45 18.08 10.79 12.50
C ASP A 45 19.09 10.02 11.65
N GLY A 46 18.95 10.08 10.32
CA GLY A 46 19.88 9.46 9.37
C GLY A 46 21.33 9.98 9.45
N ARG A 47 21.53 11.23 9.88
CA ARG A 47 22.86 11.83 10.08
C ARG A 47 23.48 11.44 11.41
N ASN A 48 22.64 11.13 12.40
CA ASN A 48 23.06 10.80 13.76
C ASN A 48 23.17 9.29 14.01
N VAL A 49 22.96 8.45 12.99
CA VAL A 49 23.17 6.99 13.11
C VAL A 49 24.65 6.72 13.34
N GLU A 50 24.99 6.06 14.46
CA GLU A 50 26.35 5.59 14.68
C GLU A 50 26.70 4.49 13.67
N VAL A 51 27.95 4.51 13.18
CA VAL A 51 28.44 3.61 12.13
C VAL A 51 28.29 2.12 12.52
N ALA A 52 28.25 1.82 13.82
CA ALA A 52 28.02 0.48 14.35
C ALA A 52 26.62 -0.06 14.02
N ASP A 53 25.59 0.79 14.01
CA ASP A 53 24.22 0.41 13.66
C ASP A 53 24.08 0.12 12.15
N LEU A 54 24.86 0.82 11.30
CA LEU A 54 24.85 0.62 9.84
C LEU A 54 25.31 -0.78 9.41
N TYR A 55 26.27 -1.38 10.13
CA TYR A 55 26.78 -2.72 9.81
C TYR A 55 25.80 -3.85 10.17
N CYS A 56 24.93 -3.64 11.17
CA CYS A 56 23.88 -4.59 11.52
C CYS A 56 22.74 -4.55 10.49
N LEU A 57 22.44 -3.38 9.93
CA LEU A 57 21.38 -3.17 8.91
C LEU A 57 21.68 -3.83 7.56
N ALA A 58 22.94 -4.07 7.22
CA ALA A 58 23.34 -4.67 5.94
C ALA A 58 23.22 -6.21 5.92
N LYS A 59 23.12 -6.85 7.09
CA LYS A 59 22.93 -8.31 7.22
C LYS A 59 21.47 -8.73 7.41
N GLU A 60 20.59 -7.79 7.70
CA GLU A 60 19.16 -8.02 7.55
C GLU A 60 18.87 -8.00 6.05
N GLU A 61 18.84 -9.18 5.42
CA GLU A 61 18.06 -9.31 4.20
C GLU A 61 16.68 -8.70 4.52
N PRO A 62 16.16 -7.76 3.69
CA PRO A 62 14.79 -7.37 3.85
C PRO A 62 14.01 -8.66 3.71
N LYS A 63 13.48 -9.15 4.84
CA LYS A 63 12.46 -10.17 4.84
C LYS A 63 11.35 -9.57 3.98
N ASP A 64 11.35 -9.94 2.70
CA ASP A 64 10.15 -10.02 1.88
C ASP A 64 9.27 -11.15 2.45
N GLU A 65 9.14 -11.22 3.78
CA GLU A 65 7.98 -11.80 4.41
C GLU A 65 6.86 -10.83 4.03
N PRO A 66 5.86 -11.25 3.23
CA PRO A 66 4.69 -10.43 3.05
C PRO A 66 4.23 -10.12 4.46
N ALA A 67 4.17 -8.83 4.80
CA ALA A 67 3.68 -8.41 6.10
C ALA A 67 2.31 -9.08 6.30
N GLU A 68 2.30 -10.19 7.04
CA GLU A 68 1.15 -10.63 7.80
C GLU A 68 0.98 -9.55 8.85
N GLU A 69 0.40 -8.46 8.40
CA GLU A 69 -0.25 -7.46 9.21
C GLU A 69 -1.26 -8.28 10.01
N VAL A 70 -0.88 -8.63 11.24
CA VAL A 70 -1.67 -9.35 12.22
C VAL A 70 -3.08 -8.80 12.13
N ALA A 71 -3.95 -9.60 11.52
CA ALA A 71 -5.31 -9.21 11.23
C ALA A 71 -6.00 -9.04 12.58
N LYS A 72 -6.01 -7.80 13.09
CA LYS A 72 -6.99 -7.41 14.09
C LYS A 72 -8.35 -7.84 13.55
N PRO A 73 -9.22 -8.46 14.37
CA PRO A 73 -10.48 -9.02 13.92
C PRO A 73 -11.20 -7.97 13.09
N GLN A 74 -11.26 -8.21 11.78
CA GLN A 74 -11.87 -7.26 10.86
C GLN A 74 -13.36 -7.34 11.15
N GLU A 75 -13.85 -6.37 11.91
CA GLU A 75 -15.29 -6.08 11.96
C GLU A 75 -15.80 -6.11 10.50
N GLN A 76 -16.85 -6.89 10.29
CA GLN A 76 -17.21 -7.41 8.99
C GLN A 76 -17.71 -6.28 8.08
N ALA A 77 -17.19 -6.19 6.85
CA ALA A 77 -17.69 -5.23 5.88
C ALA A 77 -19.14 -5.56 5.52
N THR A 78 -20.01 -4.55 5.41
CA THR A 78 -21.44 -4.76 5.12
C THR A 78 -21.78 -4.24 3.74
N LEU A 79 -22.39 -5.09 2.91
CA LEU A 79 -22.95 -4.71 1.62
C LEU A 79 -24.44 -4.40 1.79
N LEU A 80 -24.84 -3.16 1.55
CA LEU A 80 -26.21 -2.67 1.65
C LEU A 80 -26.72 -2.26 0.27
N VAL A 81 -28.01 -2.47 0.04
CA VAL A 81 -28.70 -1.94 -1.15
C VAL A 81 -29.48 -0.71 -0.73
N ASN A 82 -29.11 0.46 -1.23
CA ASN A 82 -29.86 1.69 -0.98
C ASN A 82 -30.88 1.88 -2.11
N GLU A 83 -32.09 1.39 -1.88
CA GLU A 83 -33.20 1.45 -2.84
C GLU A 83 -33.60 2.89 -3.18
N CYS A 84 -33.57 3.79 -2.20
CA CYS A 84 -33.95 5.20 -2.39
C CYS A 84 -32.96 6.00 -3.25
N ARG A 85 -31.69 5.56 -3.32
CA ARG A 85 -30.63 6.25 -4.07
C ARG A 85 -30.11 5.45 -5.27
N ASN A 86 -30.74 4.31 -5.60
CA ASN A 86 -30.35 3.42 -6.70
C ASN A 86 -28.84 3.11 -6.69
N ARG A 87 -28.31 2.74 -5.52
CA ARG A 87 -26.87 2.49 -5.31
C ARG A 87 -26.64 1.29 -4.40
N HIS A 88 -25.70 0.43 -4.75
CA HIS A 88 -25.11 -0.53 -3.81
C HIS A 88 -24.07 0.20 -2.97
N GLU A 89 -24.13 0.06 -1.64
CA GLU A 89 -23.22 0.66 -0.68
C GLU A 89 -22.41 -0.43 0.02
N LEU A 90 -21.09 -0.30 0.02
CA LEU A 90 -20.17 -1.15 0.75
C LEU A 90 -19.53 -0.34 1.87
N ARG A 91 -19.82 -0.73 3.11
CA ARG A 91 -19.37 -0.05 4.32
C ARG A 91 -18.29 -0.88 4.99
N PHE A 92 -17.25 -0.19 5.45
CA PHE A 92 -16.15 -0.79 6.20
C PHE A 92 -16.10 -0.13 7.57
N PRO A 93 -16.00 -0.90 8.66
CA PRO A 93 -15.84 -0.36 10.00
C PRO A 93 -14.46 0.29 10.21
N ASN A 94 -13.43 -0.28 9.59
CA ASN A 94 -12.07 0.27 9.55
C ASN A 94 -11.64 0.61 8.12
N ILE A 95 -10.56 1.38 7.97
CA ILE A 95 -10.01 1.72 6.66
C ILE A 95 -9.61 0.42 5.93
N PRO A 96 -10.20 0.11 4.76
CA PRO A 96 -9.89 -1.14 4.07
C PRO A 96 -8.44 -1.16 3.54
N PRO A 97 -7.83 -2.36 3.44
CA PRO A 97 -6.49 -2.53 2.90
C PRO A 97 -6.34 -1.89 1.53
N THR A 98 -5.11 -1.48 1.18
CA THR A 98 -4.84 -0.79 -0.09
C THR A 98 -5.22 -1.61 -1.32
N TRP A 99 -5.06 -2.94 -1.26
CA TRP A 99 -5.46 -3.84 -2.35
C TRP A 99 -6.98 -3.89 -2.55
N VAL A 100 -7.77 -3.86 -1.48
CA VAL A 100 -9.24 -3.80 -1.53
C VAL A 100 -9.67 -2.50 -2.20
N ARG A 101 -9.10 -1.36 -1.76
CA ARG A 101 -9.39 -0.04 -2.33
C ARG A 101 -9.04 0.03 -3.83
N LYS A 102 -7.94 -0.58 -4.25
CA LYS A 102 -7.55 -0.68 -5.66
C LYS A 102 -8.55 -1.54 -6.45
N GLY A 103 -8.90 -2.71 -5.93
CA GLY A 103 -9.85 -3.62 -6.56
C GLY A 103 -11.26 -3.03 -6.71
N LEU A 104 -11.70 -2.22 -5.75
CA LEU A 104 -12.96 -1.47 -5.82
C LEU A 104 -12.91 -0.40 -6.92
N LYS A 105 -11.84 0.41 -6.98
CA LYS A 105 -11.66 1.43 -8.03
C LYS A 105 -11.62 0.85 -9.44
N GLU A 106 -10.96 -0.28 -9.64
CA GLU A 106 -10.90 -0.99 -10.93
C GLU A 106 -12.27 -1.48 -11.42
N ARG A 107 -13.24 -1.60 -10.50
CA ARG A 107 -14.60 -2.07 -10.73
C ARG A 107 -15.63 -0.95 -10.63
N ASP A 108 -15.20 0.30 -10.88
CA ASP A 108 -16.04 1.50 -10.91
C ASP A 108 -16.73 1.87 -9.59
N TRP A 109 -16.28 1.34 -8.45
CA TRP A 109 -16.74 1.81 -7.14
C TRP A 109 -16.16 3.18 -6.82
N ARG A 110 -17.02 4.05 -6.26
CA ARG A 110 -16.68 5.42 -5.89
C ARG A 110 -16.74 5.61 -4.38
N TRP A 111 -15.77 6.33 -3.85
CA TRP A 111 -15.77 6.70 -2.43
C TRP A 111 -16.68 7.91 -2.20
N ASP A 112 -17.70 7.73 -1.37
CA ASP A 112 -18.53 8.79 -0.83
C ASP A 112 -17.89 9.31 0.48
N ARG A 113 -17.47 10.58 0.47
CA ARG A 113 -16.83 11.21 1.64
C ARG A 113 -17.83 11.49 2.76
N ASP A 114 -19.08 11.77 2.41
CA ASP A 114 -20.11 12.20 3.36
C ASP A 114 -20.67 10.99 4.11
N ASN A 115 -20.97 9.92 3.37
CA ASN A 115 -21.49 8.67 3.95
C ASN A 115 -20.39 7.68 4.35
N ARG A 116 -19.11 8.03 4.12
CA ARG A 116 -17.93 7.19 4.38
C ARG A 116 -18.10 5.77 3.86
N CYS A 117 -18.64 5.63 2.65
CA CYS A 117 -18.94 4.34 2.04
C CYS A 117 -18.45 4.29 0.60
N TRP A 118 -18.20 3.08 0.12
CA TRP A 118 -18.00 2.85 -1.30
C TRP A 118 -19.36 2.62 -1.94
N HIS A 119 -19.63 3.23 -3.07
CA HIS A 119 -20.87 2.98 -3.80
C HIS A 119 -20.62 2.77 -5.29
N ILE A 120 -21.49 1.98 -5.89
CA ILE A 120 -21.58 1.84 -7.35
C ILE A 120 -22.98 2.27 -7.80
N ARG A 121 -23.03 2.99 -8.92
CA ARG A 121 -24.28 3.45 -9.52
C ARG A 121 -24.99 2.27 -10.19
N ARG A 122 -26.29 2.16 -9.97
CA ARG A 122 -27.14 1.19 -10.69
C ARG A 122 -27.11 1.44 -12.19
N GLY A 123 -26.95 0.38 -12.99
CA GLY A 123 -26.76 0.43 -14.43
C GLY A 123 -25.33 0.74 -14.87
N ALA A 124 -24.34 0.71 -13.97
CA ALA A 124 -22.94 0.75 -14.37
C ALA A 124 -22.61 -0.46 -15.26
N PHE A 125 -21.78 -0.24 -16.29
CA PHE A 125 -21.43 -1.26 -17.29
C PHE A 125 -20.94 -2.60 -16.69
N ARG A 126 -20.35 -2.55 -15.48
CA ARG A 126 -19.81 -3.71 -14.75
C ARG A 126 -20.47 -3.96 -13.40
N GLU A 127 -21.70 -3.46 -13.19
CA GLU A 127 -22.38 -3.52 -11.89
C GLU A 127 -22.43 -4.94 -11.33
N GLN A 128 -22.89 -5.92 -12.10
CA GLN A 128 -23.01 -7.31 -11.63
C GLN A 128 -21.67 -7.91 -11.19
N THR A 129 -20.60 -7.68 -11.96
CA THR A 129 -19.25 -8.13 -11.64
C THR A 129 -18.69 -7.43 -10.40
N ALA A 130 -18.97 -6.14 -10.27
CA ALA A 130 -18.52 -5.30 -9.16
C ALA A 130 -19.22 -5.66 -7.85
N VAL A 131 -20.53 -5.89 -7.90
CA VAL A 131 -21.35 -6.36 -6.76
C VAL A 131 -20.97 -7.79 -6.39
N GLY A 132 -20.76 -8.67 -7.38
CA GLY A 132 -20.30 -10.04 -7.14
C GLY A 132 -18.94 -10.10 -6.42
N PHE A 133 -18.00 -9.23 -6.79
CA PHE A 133 -16.73 -9.09 -6.07
C PHE A 133 -16.94 -8.66 -4.61
N ALA A 134 -17.77 -7.64 -4.37
CA ALA A 134 -18.05 -7.16 -3.02
C ALA A 134 -18.72 -8.25 -2.16
N TYR A 135 -19.68 -9.00 -2.73
CA TYR A 135 -20.34 -10.11 -2.06
C TYR A 135 -19.37 -11.23 -1.69
N GLN A 136 -18.51 -11.66 -2.64
CA GLN A 136 -17.48 -12.67 -2.37
C GLN A 136 -16.46 -12.21 -1.33
N PHE A 137 -16.11 -10.93 -1.35
CA PHE A 137 -15.24 -10.34 -0.34
C PHE A 137 -15.88 -10.41 1.06
N VAL A 138 -17.12 -9.97 1.21
CA VAL A 138 -17.85 -10.02 2.49
C VAL A 138 -17.98 -11.47 2.98
N LYS A 139 -18.41 -12.39 2.12
CA LYS A 139 -18.54 -13.82 2.48
C LYS A 139 -17.21 -14.46 2.90
N LYS A 140 -16.09 -14.06 2.28
CA LYS A 140 -14.76 -14.53 2.66
C LYS A 140 -14.32 -14.01 4.03
N GLN A 141 -14.76 -12.81 4.41
CA GLN A 141 -14.52 -12.26 5.75
C GLN A 141 -15.35 -13.02 6.81
N GLU A 142 -16.62 -13.33 6.52
CA GLU A 142 -17.48 -14.13 7.39
C GLU A 142 -16.94 -15.55 7.63
N ALA A 143 -16.37 -16.18 6.59
CA ALA A 143 -15.79 -17.52 6.70
C ALA A 143 -14.43 -17.57 7.42
N ALA A 144 -13.79 -16.42 7.64
CA ALA A 144 -12.50 -16.29 8.30
C ALA A 144 -12.58 -15.81 9.76
N ALA A 145 -13.80 -15.48 10.23
CA ALA A 145 -14.12 -15.09 11.60
C ALA A 145 -14.59 -16.31 12.41
#